data_AF-A0A9P9TJ70-F1
#
_entry.id   AF-A0A9P9TJ70-F1
#
_cell.length_a   1.000
_cell.length_b   1.000
_cell.length_c   1.000
_cell.angle_alpha   90.00
_cell.angle_beta   90.00
_cell.angle_gamma   90.00
#
_symmetry.space_group_name_H-M   'P 1'
#
loop_
_entity.id
_entity.type
_entity.pdbx_description
1 polymer ?
#
loop_
_entity_poly.entity_id
_entity_poly.type
_entity_poly.pdbx_seq_one_letter_code
_entity_poly.pdbx_strand_id
1 'polypeptide(L)'
;MAPPNFPNGLDLYSIGYVTLKYPELAPEIPVPLGNIVGALQHQPMSAQNHHVSQIASQYLDALIAYQVSDEPSLKDKSSPQYYLSNALLLLNYLTSNPDVCKRIAQHPTLTNDLIEKILAPDFHDGMRDVVRPALGSFPPAGFAEDFGSVLQFLSTMLLYQAEMPSIHPRIKEIIPKLKEWKKMYKNSHVKTIRNVCDRMVGQINGMDPEMITMMRKFQEESLVCGVASCSVKGATGLTVCASCKIQRYCGRDHQKADWKYHKHICNKGLVEPGQ
;
A
#
# COMPACT_ATOMS: atom_id res chain seq x y z
N MET A 1 22.60 -13.78 8.39
CA MET A 1 21.48 -12.99 7.85
C MET A 1 20.79 -12.30 8.99
N ALA A 2 20.63 -10.98 8.85
CA ALA A 2 20.05 -10.17 9.90
C ALA A 2 18.53 -10.33 9.88
N PRO A 3 17.88 -10.39 11.06
CA PRO A 3 16.43 -10.21 11.16
C PRO A 3 16.01 -8.89 10.50
N PRO A 4 14.71 -8.71 10.21
CA PRO A 4 14.19 -7.44 9.74
C PRO A 4 14.72 -6.29 10.59
N ASN A 5 15.43 -5.34 9.97
CA ASN A 5 15.96 -4.17 10.66
C ASN A 5 15.03 -2.99 10.33
N PHE A 6 13.85 -2.96 10.94
CA PHE A 6 12.97 -1.81 10.82
C PHE A 6 13.47 -0.66 11.72
N PRO A 7 13.24 0.60 11.35
CA PRO A 7 13.69 1.73 12.14
C PRO A 7 12.98 1.80 13.50
N ASN A 8 13.60 2.48 14.46
CA ASN A 8 12.99 2.86 15.75
C ASN A 8 12.49 1.68 16.60
N GLY A 9 13.10 0.50 16.45
CA GLY A 9 12.71 -0.71 17.20
C GLY A 9 11.41 -1.35 16.70
N LEU A 10 10.86 -0.90 15.58
CA LEU A 10 9.66 -1.49 14.99
C LEU A 10 9.89 -2.96 14.62
N ASP A 11 8.80 -3.72 14.62
CA ASP A 11 8.76 -5.09 14.16
C ASP A 11 7.51 -5.36 13.33
N LEU A 12 7.45 -6.54 12.72
CA LEU A 12 6.32 -6.93 11.88
C LEU A 12 5.03 -7.01 12.69
N TYR A 13 5.10 -7.51 13.93
CA TYR A 13 3.94 -7.61 14.80
C TYR A 13 3.30 -6.24 15.05
N SER A 14 4.08 -5.24 15.48
CA SER A 14 3.59 -3.89 15.72
C SER A 14 2.95 -3.29 14.48
N ILE A 15 3.59 -3.45 13.30
CA ILE A 15 3.06 -2.98 12.01
C ILE A 15 1.69 -3.64 11.72
N GLY A 16 1.62 -4.96 11.80
CA GLY A 16 0.40 -5.72 11.54
C GLY A 16 -0.72 -5.41 12.53
N TYR A 17 -0.39 -5.28 13.82
CA TYR A 17 -1.32 -5.00 14.90
C TYR A 17 -2.04 -3.67 14.66
N VAL A 18 -1.29 -2.57 14.52
CA VAL A 18 -1.89 -1.26 14.28
C VAL A 18 -2.64 -1.18 12.96
N THR A 19 -2.31 -2.06 12.01
CA THR A 19 -2.96 -2.09 10.71
C THR A 19 -4.31 -2.80 10.76
N LEU A 20 -4.42 -3.90 11.51
CA LEU A 20 -5.58 -4.79 11.51
C LEU A 20 -6.45 -4.69 12.77
N LYS A 21 -5.99 -4.01 13.83
CA LYS A 21 -6.70 -3.86 15.11
C LYS A 21 -7.17 -2.43 15.36
N TYR A 22 -7.42 -1.64 14.32
CA TYR A 22 -7.88 -0.25 14.48
C TYR A 22 -9.10 -0.15 15.42
N PRO A 23 -9.15 0.83 16.33
CA PRO A 23 -8.22 1.95 16.53
C PRO A 23 -7.09 1.66 17.53
N GLU A 24 -6.89 0.40 17.92
CA GLU A 24 -5.88 0.04 18.92
C GLU A 24 -4.46 0.28 18.41
N LEU A 25 -3.58 0.64 19.36
CA LEU A 25 -2.15 0.75 19.13
C LEU A 25 -1.47 -0.50 19.67
N ALA A 26 -0.35 -0.90 19.06
CA ALA A 26 0.46 -2.00 19.55
C ALA A 26 0.97 -1.64 20.97
N PRO A 27 0.77 -2.52 21.98
CA PRO A 27 1.14 -2.19 23.36
C PRO A 27 2.62 -1.85 23.55
N GLU A 28 3.49 -2.56 22.83
CA GLU A 28 4.95 -2.42 22.96
C GLU A 28 5.48 -1.15 22.28
N ILE A 29 4.87 -0.75 21.17
CA ILE A 29 5.26 0.42 20.37
C ILE A 29 3.97 1.16 19.97
N PRO A 30 3.42 2.00 20.87
CA PRO A 30 2.11 2.62 20.67
C PRO A 30 2.20 3.80 19.69
N VAL A 31 2.43 3.50 18.42
CA VAL A 31 2.62 4.48 17.34
C VAL A 31 1.58 4.24 16.25
N PRO A 32 0.86 5.28 15.78
CA PRO A 32 -0.10 5.14 14.69
C PRO A 32 0.55 4.67 13.39
N LEU A 33 -0.23 3.96 12.56
CA LEU A 33 0.26 3.45 11.28
C LEU A 33 0.81 4.55 10.37
N GLY A 34 0.19 5.73 10.32
CA GLY A 34 0.69 6.85 9.51
C GLY A 34 2.12 7.26 9.85
N ASN A 35 2.45 7.29 11.15
CA ASN A 35 3.81 7.58 11.63
C ASN A 35 4.78 6.44 11.31
N ILE A 36 4.33 5.18 11.41
CA ILE A 36 5.13 4.01 11.03
C ILE A 36 5.46 4.04 9.53
N VAL A 37 4.46 4.23 8.67
CA VAL A 37 4.67 4.36 7.22
C VAL A 37 5.59 5.53 6.91
N GLY A 38 5.41 6.67 7.58
CA GLY A 38 6.32 7.81 7.48
C GLY A 38 7.77 7.43 7.81
N ALA A 39 8.01 6.73 8.93
CA ALA A 39 9.36 6.30 9.32
C ALA A 39 9.97 5.32 8.30
N LEU A 40 9.17 4.41 7.73
CA LEU A 40 9.59 3.49 6.68
C LEU A 40 9.96 4.22 5.38
N GLN A 41 9.18 5.24 4.99
CA GLN A 41 9.43 6.05 3.79
C GLN A 41 10.71 6.91 3.87
N HIS A 42 11.19 7.22 5.07
CA HIS A 42 12.45 7.96 5.28
C HIS A 42 13.70 7.08 5.27
N GLN A 43 13.55 5.75 5.18
CA GLN A 43 14.71 4.85 5.09
C GLN A 43 15.40 4.95 3.73
N PRO A 44 16.68 4.56 3.60
CA PRO A 44 17.32 4.43 2.30
C PRO A 44 16.54 3.46 1.39
N MET A 45 16.51 3.72 0.08
CA MET A 45 15.71 2.93 -0.87
C MET A 45 15.99 1.42 -0.82
N SER A 46 17.25 1.02 -0.62
CA SER A 46 17.60 -0.40 -0.46
C SER A 46 16.88 -1.03 0.73
N ALA A 47 16.86 -0.35 1.89
CA ALA A 47 16.15 -0.82 3.07
C ALA A 47 14.64 -0.87 2.83
N GLN A 48 14.06 0.16 2.20
CA GLN A 48 12.63 0.18 1.86
C GLN A 48 12.21 -1.02 1.02
N ASN A 49 12.99 -1.38 -0.01
CA ASN A 49 12.69 -2.52 -0.87
C ASN A 49 12.63 -3.85 -0.09
N HIS A 50 13.52 -4.04 0.89
CA HIS A 50 13.47 -5.20 1.78
C HIS A 50 12.28 -5.14 2.75
N HIS A 51 12.02 -3.98 3.36
CA HIS A 51 10.89 -3.78 4.28
C HIS A 51 9.57 -4.08 3.59
N VAL A 52 9.35 -3.54 2.39
CA VAL A 52 8.16 -3.80 1.56
C VAL A 52 8.02 -5.29 1.28
N SER A 53 9.10 -5.97 0.88
CA SER A 53 9.07 -7.40 0.58
C SER A 53 8.72 -8.25 1.81
N GLN A 54 9.26 -7.92 2.99
CA GLN A 54 8.99 -8.62 4.25
C GLN A 54 7.56 -8.38 4.74
N ILE A 55 7.12 -7.12 4.78
CA ILE A 55 5.77 -6.76 5.20
C ILE A 55 4.74 -7.38 4.26
N ALA A 56 4.90 -7.23 2.94
CA ALA A 56 3.98 -7.81 1.97
C ALA A 56 4.01 -9.34 1.99
N SER A 57 5.17 -9.97 2.19
CA SER A 57 5.25 -11.42 2.34
C SER A 57 4.43 -11.93 3.52
N GLN A 58 4.27 -11.14 4.58
CA GLN A 58 3.48 -11.50 5.74
C GLN A 58 2.01 -11.15 5.60
N TYR A 59 1.74 -9.92 5.22
CA TYR A 59 0.42 -9.32 5.41
C TYR A 59 -0.41 -9.18 4.15
N LEU A 60 0.15 -9.30 2.93
CA LEU A 60 -0.57 -8.92 1.71
C LEU A 60 -1.95 -9.59 1.58
N ASP A 61 -2.01 -10.91 1.73
CA ASP A 61 -3.26 -11.66 1.62
C ASP A 61 -4.25 -11.25 2.74
N ALA A 62 -3.78 -11.05 3.96
CA ALA A 62 -4.60 -10.60 5.09
C ALA A 62 -5.12 -9.16 4.91
N LEU A 63 -4.32 -8.25 4.36
CA LEU A 63 -4.71 -6.87 4.09
C LEU A 63 -5.76 -6.79 2.99
N ILE A 64 -5.58 -7.56 1.91
CA ILE A 64 -6.58 -7.66 0.84
C ILE A 64 -7.89 -8.23 1.40
N ALA A 65 -7.82 -9.32 2.17
CA ALA A 65 -8.98 -9.95 2.78
C ALA A 65 -9.72 -9.00 3.72
N TYR A 66 -9.00 -8.28 4.58
CA TYR A 66 -9.59 -7.25 5.45
C TYR A 66 -10.29 -6.16 4.63
N GLN A 67 -9.63 -5.64 3.59
CA GLN A 67 -10.15 -4.51 2.81
C GLN A 67 -11.44 -4.83 2.04
N VAL A 68 -11.66 -6.10 1.68
CA VAL A 68 -12.88 -6.56 1.00
C VAL A 68 -13.88 -7.24 1.94
N SER A 69 -13.64 -7.21 3.25
CA SER A 69 -14.52 -7.81 4.26
C SER A 69 -15.75 -6.95 4.57
N ASP A 70 -16.60 -7.49 5.44
CA ASP A 70 -17.76 -6.82 6.03
C ASP A 70 -17.43 -6.06 7.32
N GLU A 71 -16.15 -5.78 7.57
CA GLU A 71 -15.72 -4.98 8.72
C GLU A 71 -16.50 -3.65 8.80
N PRO A 72 -17.29 -3.41 9.88
CA PRO A 72 -18.23 -2.29 9.94
C PRO A 72 -17.59 -0.93 9.70
N SER A 73 -16.37 -0.73 10.21
CA SER A 73 -15.63 0.52 10.07
C SER A 73 -15.27 0.86 8.62
N LEU A 74 -15.25 -0.12 7.70
CA LEU A 74 -15.01 0.08 6.26
C LEU A 74 -16.27 0.53 5.50
N LYS A 75 -17.45 0.40 6.11
CA LYS A 75 -18.77 0.72 5.53
C LYS A 75 -19.43 1.95 6.17
N ASP A 76 -18.95 2.37 7.34
CA ASP A 76 -19.47 3.53 8.06
C ASP A 76 -18.80 4.85 7.63
N LYS A 77 -19.55 5.73 6.96
CA LYS A 77 -19.08 7.05 6.51
C LYS A 77 -18.68 8.00 7.65
N SER A 78 -19.09 7.72 8.89
CA SER A 78 -18.65 8.49 10.07
C SER A 78 -17.28 8.05 10.58
N SER A 79 -16.78 6.90 10.12
CA SER A 79 -15.45 6.38 10.42
C SER A 79 -14.42 6.87 9.40
N PRO A 80 -13.23 7.31 9.82
CA PRO A 80 -12.14 7.61 8.87
C PRO A 80 -11.69 6.37 8.09
N GLN A 81 -11.89 5.16 8.62
CA GLN A 81 -11.54 3.90 7.95
C GLN A 81 -12.37 3.63 6.70
N TYR A 82 -13.55 4.25 6.56
CA TYR A 82 -14.32 4.19 5.32
C TYR A 82 -13.58 4.84 4.16
N TYR A 83 -12.91 5.98 4.39
CA TYR A 83 -12.23 6.74 3.35
C TYR A 83 -10.81 6.25 3.11
N LEU A 84 -10.04 6.07 4.18
CA LEU A 84 -8.69 5.51 4.16
C LEU A 84 -8.51 4.62 5.38
N SER A 85 -8.66 3.31 5.19
CA SER A 85 -8.37 2.36 6.24
C SER A 85 -6.85 2.25 6.48
N ASN A 86 -6.48 1.78 7.66
CA ASN A 86 -5.09 1.46 7.94
C ASN A 86 -4.57 0.37 6.97
N ALA A 87 -5.40 -0.63 6.65
CA ALA A 87 -5.05 -1.66 5.67
C ALA A 87 -4.76 -1.07 4.27
N LEU A 88 -5.59 -0.13 3.79
CA LEU A 88 -5.40 0.54 2.51
C LEU A 88 -4.17 1.45 2.52
N LEU A 89 -3.91 2.14 3.63
CA LEU A 89 -2.69 2.94 3.80
C LEU A 89 -1.43 2.07 3.70
N LEU A 90 -1.41 0.91 4.37
CA LEU A 90 -0.28 -0.01 4.28
C LEU A 90 -0.17 -0.60 2.87
N LEU A 91 -1.26 -1.03 2.24
CA LEU A 91 -1.26 -1.50 0.86
C LEU A 91 -0.69 -0.46 -0.11
N ASN A 92 -1.04 0.82 0.06
CA ASN A 92 -0.46 1.91 -0.73
C ASN A 92 1.06 1.99 -0.60
N TYR A 93 1.61 1.90 0.61
CA TYR A 93 3.06 1.83 0.81
C TYR A 93 3.70 0.62 0.10
N LEU A 94 3.03 -0.54 0.15
CA LEU A 94 3.53 -1.78 -0.46
C LEU A 94 3.48 -1.79 -2.00
N THR A 95 2.70 -0.91 -2.63
CA THR A 95 2.59 -0.82 -4.11
C THR A 95 3.85 -0.30 -4.81
N SER A 96 4.90 0.06 -4.05
CA SER A 96 6.25 0.25 -4.59
C SER A 96 6.87 -1.05 -5.13
N ASN A 97 6.35 -2.21 -4.73
CA ASN A 97 6.75 -3.52 -5.26
C ASN A 97 5.76 -3.99 -6.37
N PRO A 98 6.25 -4.33 -7.58
CA PRO A 98 5.38 -4.70 -8.69
C PRO A 98 4.66 -6.05 -8.51
N ASP A 99 5.17 -6.98 -7.71
CA ASP A 99 4.48 -8.24 -7.41
C ASP A 99 3.27 -8.00 -6.50
N VAL A 100 3.38 -7.03 -5.57
CA VAL A 100 2.25 -6.58 -4.75
C VAL A 100 1.17 -5.99 -5.65
N CYS A 101 1.52 -5.09 -6.56
CA CYS A 101 0.57 -4.50 -7.51
C CYS A 101 -0.15 -5.56 -8.36
N LYS A 102 0.60 -6.52 -8.92
CA LYS A 102 0.01 -7.62 -9.71
C LYS A 102 -0.96 -8.44 -8.86
N ARG A 103 -0.61 -8.74 -7.60
CA ARG A 103 -1.50 -9.47 -6.70
C ARG A 103 -2.77 -8.67 -6.39
N ILE A 104 -2.66 -7.39 -6.01
CA ILE A 104 -3.82 -6.53 -5.75
C ILE A 104 -4.72 -6.43 -6.99
N ALA A 105 -4.14 -6.31 -8.20
CA ALA A 105 -4.90 -6.23 -9.45
C ALA A 105 -5.79 -7.46 -9.71
N GLN A 106 -5.42 -8.65 -9.20
CA GLN A 106 -6.25 -9.85 -9.27
C GLN A 106 -7.49 -9.80 -8.35
N HIS A 107 -7.62 -8.77 -7.51
CA HIS A 107 -8.76 -8.54 -6.61
C HIS A 107 -9.49 -7.25 -7.01
N PRO A 108 -10.23 -7.24 -8.15
CA PRO A 108 -10.82 -6.03 -8.71
C PRO A 108 -11.81 -5.35 -7.76
N THR A 109 -12.47 -6.11 -6.86
CA THR A 109 -13.37 -5.58 -5.82
C THR A 109 -12.71 -4.46 -5.01
N LEU A 110 -11.43 -4.61 -4.64
CA LEU A 110 -10.73 -3.60 -3.85
C LEU A 110 -10.64 -2.25 -4.60
N THR A 111 -10.26 -2.29 -5.87
CA THR A 111 -10.12 -1.08 -6.70
C THR A 111 -11.50 -0.52 -7.08
N ASN A 112 -12.46 -1.39 -7.39
CA ASN A 112 -13.80 -1.01 -7.80
C ASN A 112 -14.61 -0.37 -6.66
N ASP A 113 -14.50 -0.91 -5.44
CA ASP A 113 -15.13 -0.33 -4.26
C ASP A 113 -14.57 1.08 -3.97
N LEU A 114 -13.25 1.26 -4.13
CA LEU A 114 -12.63 2.57 -3.96
C LEU A 114 -13.10 3.57 -5.03
N ILE A 115 -13.24 3.12 -6.28
CA ILE A 115 -13.80 3.93 -7.37
C ILE A 115 -15.23 4.35 -7.03
N GLU A 116 -16.08 3.42 -6.59
CA GLU A 116 -17.46 3.73 -6.23
C GLU A 116 -17.53 4.74 -5.07
N LYS A 117 -16.68 4.57 -4.05
CA LYS A 117 -16.53 5.57 -2.97
C LYS A 117 -16.15 6.94 -3.51
N ILE A 118 -15.14 7.05 -4.38
CA ILE A 118 -14.70 8.32 -4.97
C ILE A 118 -15.79 8.99 -5.84
N LEU A 119 -16.60 8.18 -6.52
CA LEU A 119 -17.71 8.66 -7.34
C LEU A 119 -18.84 9.25 -6.48
N ALA A 120 -19.00 8.83 -5.23
CA ALA A 120 -20.01 9.38 -4.33
C ALA A 120 -19.94 10.92 -4.30
N PRO A 121 -21.08 11.63 -4.39
CA PRO A 121 -21.10 13.10 -4.45
C PRO A 121 -20.44 13.74 -3.23
N ASP A 122 -20.64 13.13 -2.06
CA ASP A 122 -20.17 13.58 -0.76
C ASP A 122 -18.76 13.09 -0.38
N PHE A 123 -18.09 12.30 -1.24
CA PHE A 123 -16.83 11.64 -0.89
C PHE A 123 -15.76 12.60 -0.34
N HIS A 124 -15.52 13.69 -1.06
CA HIS A 124 -14.46 14.64 -0.73
C HIS A 124 -14.76 15.39 0.58
N ASP A 125 -15.97 15.94 0.69
CA ASP A 125 -16.36 16.74 1.85
C ASP A 125 -16.54 15.85 3.09
N GLY A 126 -17.14 14.66 2.91
CA GLY A 126 -17.21 13.64 3.97
C GLY A 126 -15.82 13.22 4.46
N MET A 127 -14.86 13.01 3.56
CA MET A 127 -13.49 12.67 3.95
C MET A 127 -12.77 13.84 4.64
N ARG A 128 -13.06 15.09 4.27
CA ARG A 128 -12.51 16.29 4.92
C ARG A 128 -13.05 16.44 6.33
N ASP A 129 -14.36 16.28 6.48
CA ASP A 129 -15.11 16.64 7.68
C ASP A 129 -15.21 15.48 8.70
N VAL A 130 -14.84 14.26 8.31
CA VAL A 130 -14.80 13.10 9.23
C VAL A 130 -13.84 13.35 10.38
N VAL A 131 -14.34 13.09 11.60
CA VAL A 131 -13.55 13.23 12.83
C VAL A 131 -12.49 12.14 12.86
N ARG A 132 -11.22 12.56 12.93
CA ARG A 132 -10.08 11.65 13.12
C ARG A 132 -9.67 11.71 14.59
N PRO A 133 -9.58 10.56 15.29
CA PRO A 133 -9.17 10.56 16.68
C PRO A 133 -7.69 10.91 16.80
N ALA A 134 -7.33 11.64 17.87
CA ALA A 134 -5.96 11.64 18.35
C ALA A 134 -5.67 10.28 18.99
N LEU A 135 -4.45 9.77 18.82
CA LEU A 135 -4.06 8.46 19.32
C LEU A 135 -2.90 8.65 20.29
N GLY A 136 -3.21 8.66 21.59
CA GLY A 136 -2.23 9.01 22.62
C GLY A 136 -1.73 10.44 22.47
N SER A 137 -0.41 10.62 22.36
CA SER A 137 0.23 11.93 22.13
C SER A 137 0.31 12.33 20.65
N PHE A 138 -0.14 11.47 19.73
CA PHE A 138 -0.08 11.75 18.30
C PHE A 138 -1.31 12.56 17.87
N PRO A 139 -1.11 13.67 17.15
CA PRO A 139 -2.21 14.45 16.62
C PRO A 139 -3.02 13.62 15.61
N PRO A 140 -4.30 13.97 15.37
CA PRO A 140 -5.09 13.35 14.32
C PRO A 140 -4.39 13.42 12.96
N ALA A 141 -4.59 12.39 12.13
CA ALA A 141 -4.11 12.40 10.76
C ALA A 141 -4.69 13.58 9.96
N GLY A 142 -3.92 14.11 9.02
CA GLY A 142 -4.33 15.21 8.17
C GLY A 142 -5.15 14.72 6.98
N PHE A 143 -6.25 15.43 6.68
CA PHE A 143 -7.09 15.11 5.54
C PHE A 143 -6.33 15.13 4.20
N ALA A 144 -5.46 16.12 3.97
CA ALA A 144 -4.76 16.27 2.69
C ALA A 144 -3.81 15.09 2.42
N GLU A 145 -3.12 14.60 3.46
CA GLU A 145 -2.23 13.45 3.41
C GLU A 145 -3.00 12.17 3.10
N ASP A 146 -4.14 11.95 3.79
CA ASP A 146 -5.00 10.79 3.54
C ASP A 146 -5.58 10.82 2.13
N PHE A 147 -6.10 11.98 1.69
CA PHE A 147 -6.71 12.14 0.38
C PHE A 147 -5.67 11.94 -0.74
N GLY A 148 -4.47 12.49 -0.56
CA GLY A 148 -3.34 12.23 -1.45
C GLY A 148 -2.98 10.75 -1.53
N SER A 149 -3.05 10.03 -0.41
CA SER A 149 -2.74 8.60 -0.33
C SER A 149 -3.79 7.75 -1.05
N VAL A 150 -5.09 8.05 -0.88
CA VAL A 150 -6.19 7.38 -1.60
C VAL A 150 -6.03 7.53 -3.11
N LEU A 151 -5.80 8.76 -3.57
CA LEU A 151 -5.61 9.02 -5.00
C LEU A 151 -4.35 8.33 -5.52
N GLN A 152 -3.25 8.38 -4.78
CA GLN A 152 -2.00 7.74 -5.16
C GLN A 152 -2.17 6.22 -5.29
N PHE A 153 -2.89 5.58 -4.37
CA PHE A 153 -3.19 4.16 -4.45
C PHE A 153 -3.94 3.82 -5.74
N LEU A 154 -5.07 4.49 -6.01
CA LEU A 154 -5.87 4.23 -7.20
C LEU A 154 -5.05 4.50 -8.48
N SER A 155 -4.26 5.57 -8.51
CA SER A 155 -3.39 5.88 -9.62
C SER A 155 -2.33 4.81 -9.86
N THR A 156 -1.73 4.24 -8.82
CA THR A 156 -0.81 3.11 -8.97
C THR A 156 -1.54 1.89 -9.53
N MET A 157 -2.75 1.61 -9.04
CA MET A 157 -3.51 0.45 -9.51
C MET A 157 -3.94 0.58 -10.98
N LEU A 158 -4.26 1.78 -11.46
CA LEU A 158 -4.55 2.02 -12.88
C LEU A 158 -3.35 1.72 -13.80
N LEU A 159 -2.09 1.76 -13.31
CA LEU A 159 -0.93 1.29 -14.09
C LEU A 159 -0.94 -0.22 -14.36
N TYR A 160 -1.67 -0.97 -13.54
CA TYR A 160 -1.82 -2.42 -13.60
C TYR A 160 -3.19 -2.84 -14.13
N GLN A 161 -3.93 -1.94 -14.79
CA GLN A 161 -5.25 -2.23 -15.33
C GLN A 161 -5.27 -3.45 -16.25
N ALA A 162 -4.23 -3.67 -17.06
CA ALA A 162 -4.12 -4.84 -17.94
C ALA A 162 -4.03 -6.18 -17.18
N GLU A 163 -3.64 -6.16 -15.90
CA GLU A 163 -3.60 -7.33 -15.03
C GLU A 163 -4.94 -7.54 -14.31
N MET A 164 -5.87 -6.58 -14.34
CA MET A 164 -7.15 -6.66 -13.66
C MET A 164 -8.14 -7.50 -14.48
N PRO A 165 -8.88 -8.44 -13.85
CA PRO A 165 -9.96 -9.17 -14.53
C PRO A 165 -11.08 -8.25 -15.04
N SER A 166 -11.34 -7.16 -14.33
CA SER A 166 -12.31 -6.14 -14.70
C SER A 166 -11.97 -4.80 -14.07
N ILE A 167 -12.35 -3.71 -14.74
CA ILE A 167 -12.30 -2.35 -14.21
C ILE A 167 -13.73 -1.82 -14.04
N HIS A 168 -13.93 -0.95 -13.05
CA HIS A 168 -15.21 -0.31 -12.83
C HIS A 168 -15.73 0.41 -14.09
N PRO A 169 -16.98 0.14 -14.53
CA PRO A 169 -17.51 0.69 -15.79
C PRO A 169 -17.62 2.21 -15.78
N ARG A 170 -17.78 2.82 -14.60
CA ARG A 170 -17.93 4.26 -14.41
C ARG A 170 -16.61 4.99 -14.14
N ILE A 171 -15.45 4.36 -14.34
CA ILE A 171 -14.14 4.97 -14.05
C ILE A 171 -13.96 6.36 -14.70
N LYS A 172 -14.50 6.56 -15.91
CA LYS A 172 -14.43 7.84 -16.64
C LYS A 172 -15.18 8.98 -15.95
N GLU A 173 -16.17 8.68 -15.11
CA GLU A 173 -16.91 9.69 -14.32
C GLU A 173 -16.05 10.32 -13.21
N ILE A 174 -14.89 9.75 -12.88
CA ILE A 174 -13.94 10.36 -11.94
C ILE A 174 -13.23 11.59 -12.56
N ILE A 175 -13.10 11.66 -13.89
CA ILE A 175 -12.30 12.70 -14.58
C ILE A 175 -12.72 14.14 -14.20
N PRO A 176 -14.02 14.51 -14.21
CA PRO A 176 -14.45 15.85 -13.78
C PRO A 176 -13.98 16.20 -12.35
N LYS A 177 -14.12 15.26 -11.41
CA LYS A 177 -13.67 15.42 -10.02
C LYS A 177 -12.16 15.64 -9.94
N LEU A 178 -11.35 14.86 -10.69
CA LEU A 178 -9.89 15.04 -10.72
C LEU A 178 -9.49 16.42 -11.25
N LYS A 179 -10.15 16.91 -12.29
CA LYS A 179 -9.88 18.26 -12.85
C LYS A 179 -10.21 19.34 -11.84
N GLU A 180 -11.33 19.20 -11.14
CA GLU A 180 -11.73 20.12 -10.06
C GLU A 180 -10.73 20.09 -8.91
N TRP A 181 -10.41 18.91 -8.38
CA TRP A 181 -9.46 18.75 -7.28
C TRP A 181 -8.04 19.22 -7.67
N LYS A 182 -7.59 18.99 -8.90
CA LYS A 182 -6.32 19.53 -9.40
C LYS A 182 -6.27 21.06 -9.26
N LYS A 183 -7.38 21.75 -9.58
CA LYS A 183 -7.50 23.21 -9.44
C LYS A 183 -7.59 23.62 -7.97
N MET A 184 -8.43 22.95 -7.19
CA MET A 184 -8.65 23.21 -5.77
C MET A 184 -7.35 23.10 -4.96
N TYR A 185 -6.54 22.06 -5.21
CA TYR A 185 -5.31 21.78 -4.49
C TYR A 185 -4.04 22.33 -5.18
N LYS A 186 -4.17 23.31 -6.08
CA LYS A 186 -3.03 23.89 -6.82
C LYS A 186 -1.87 24.33 -5.92
N ASN A 187 -2.21 24.89 -4.75
CA ASN A 187 -1.26 25.44 -3.77
C ASN A 187 -1.19 24.61 -2.47
N SER A 188 -1.70 23.38 -2.47
CA SER A 188 -1.62 22.50 -1.31
C SER A 188 -0.17 22.17 -0.96
N HIS A 189 0.13 22.00 0.33
CA HIS A 189 1.43 21.48 0.78
C HIS A 189 1.62 20.02 0.34
N VAL A 190 0.53 19.25 0.22
CA VAL A 190 0.53 17.89 -0.34
C VAL A 190 0.49 17.95 -1.86
N LYS A 191 1.65 18.20 -2.48
CA LYS A 191 1.81 18.28 -3.95
C LYS A 191 1.31 17.03 -4.68
N THR A 192 1.34 15.88 -4.01
CA THR A 192 0.87 14.59 -4.54
C THR A 192 -0.55 14.67 -5.06
N ILE A 193 -1.48 15.37 -4.39
CA ILE A 193 -2.89 15.45 -4.83
C ILE A 193 -2.98 15.97 -6.28
N ARG A 194 -2.39 17.14 -6.55
CA ARG A 194 -2.42 17.75 -7.88
C ARG A 194 -1.72 16.88 -8.94
N ASN A 195 -0.56 16.33 -8.60
CA ASN A 195 0.24 15.52 -9.52
C ASN A 195 -0.49 14.21 -9.88
N VAL A 196 -1.12 13.58 -8.90
CA VAL A 196 -1.89 12.35 -9.09
C VAL A 196 -3.17 12.61 -9.88
N CYS A 197 -3.92 13.67 -9.58
CA CYS A 197 -5.11 14.03 -10.35
C CYS A 197 -4.79 14.19 -11.84
N ASP A 198 -3.70 14.86 -12.17
CA ASP A 198 -3.27 15.04 -13.57
C ASP A 198 -2.91 13.70 -14.22
N ARG A 199 -2.09 12.89 -13.54
CA ARG A 199 -1.68 11.57 -14.02
C ARG A 199 -2.87 10.64 -14.23
N MET A 200 -3.83 10.63 -13.31
CA MET A 200 -5.02 9.78 -13.39
C MET A 200 -5.92 10.13 -14.57
N VAL A 201 -6.05 11.40 -14.96
CA VAL A 201 -6.79 11.77 -16.17
C VAL A 201 -6.17 11.14 -17.41
N GLY A 202 -4.83 11.10 -17.49
CA GLY A 202 -4.11 10.38 -18.55
C GLY A 202 -4.35 8.87 -18.48
N GLN A 203 -4.21 8.26 -17.29
CA GLN A 203 -4.43 6.82 -17.07
C GLN A 203 -5.82 6.37 -17.50
N ILE A 204 -6.86 7.10 -17.10
CA ILE A 204 -8.26 6.73 -17.38
C ILE A 204 -8.61 6.89 -18.87
N ASN A 205 -8.02 7.86 -19.57
CA ASN A 205 -8.23 8.04 -21.01
C ASN A 205 -7.41 7.08 -21.87
N GLY A 206 -6.59 6.23 -21.25
CA GLY A 206 -5.61 5.39 -21.92
C GLY A 206 -4.26 6.10 -21.97
N MET A 207 -3.30 5.55 -21.22
CA MET A 207 -1.90 5.93 -21.38
C MET A 207 -1.27 5.18 -22.55
N ASP A 208 -0.23 5.79 -23.11
CA ASP A 208 0.67 5.13 -24.04
C ASP A 208 1.22 3.82 -23.41
N PRO A 209 1.02 2.65 -24.05
CA PRO A 209 1.57 1.38 -23.59
C PRO A 209 3.09 1.40 -23.36
N GLU A 210 3.85 2.20 -24.11
CA GLU A 210 5.29 2.33 -23.92
C GLU A 210 5.61 3.04 -22.60
N MET A 211 4.86 4.08 -22.26
CA MET A 211 4.98 4.79 -20.97
C MET A 211 4.60 3.87 -19.80
N ILE A 212 3.54 3.06 -19.93
CA ILE A 212 3.18 2.04 -18.92
C ILE A 212 4.33 1.06 -18.70
N THR A 213 4.89 0.54 -19.80
CA THR A 213 5.99 -0.42 -19.77
C THR A 213 7.23 0.18 -19.11
N MET A 214 7.56 1.43 -19.45
CA MET A 214 8.67 2.16 -18.85
C MET A 214 8.47 2.36 -17.34
N MET A 215 7.28 2.81 -16.90
CA MET A 215 6.98 2.99 -15.48
C MET A 215 7.05 1.67 -14.70
N ARG A 216 6.51 0.59 -15.27
CA ARG A 216 6.59 -0.76 -14.67
C ARG A 216 8.03 -1.25 -14.58
N LYS A 217 8.87 -0.99 -15.59
CA LYS A 217 10.30 -1.34 -15.57
C LYS A 217 11.04 -0.64 -14.43
N PHE A 218 10.74 0.63 -14.15
CA PHE A 218 11.30 1.32 -12.97
C PHE A 218 10.86 0.66 -11.65
N GLN A 219 9.61 0.18 -11.55
CA GLN A 219 9.17 -0.58 -10.37
C GLN A 219 9.86 -1.94 -10.28
N GLU A 220 10.21 -2.59 -11.38
CA GLU A 220 10.97 -3.85 -11.34
C GLU A 220 12.35 -3.68 -10.71
N GLU A 221 12.96 -2.50 -10.77
CA GLU A 221 14.23 -2.22 -10.08
C GLU A 221 14.11 -2.22 -8.55
N SER A 222 12.88 -2.11 -7.99
CA SER A 222 12.64 -2.24 -6.55
C SER A 222 12.68 -3.68 -6.06
N LEU A 223 12.63 -4.66 -6.97
CA LEU A 223 12.73 -6.07 -6.62
C LEU A 223 14.16 -6.41 -6.19
N VAL A 224 14.30 -6.96 -4.99
CA VAL A 224 15.60 -7.31 -4.38
C VAL A 224 15.61 -8.76 -3.89
N CYS A 225 16.80 -9.35 -3.80
CA CYS A 225 16.97 -10.64 -3.13
C CYS A 225 16.63 -10.51 -1.63
N GLY A 226 16.06 -11.54 -0.99
CA GLY A 226 15.74 -11.52 0.45
C GLY A 226 16.94 -11.45 1.39
N VAL A 227 18.13 -11.76 0.89
CA VAL A 227 19.38 -11.65 1.64
C VAL A 227 19.86 -10.20 1.57
N ALA A 228 19.82 -9.47 2.68
CA ALA A 228 20.13 -8.03 2.73
C ALA A 228 21.53 -7.64 2.22
N SER A 229 22.51 -8.54 2.30
CA SER A 229 23.87 -8.30 1.79
C SER A 229 24.02 -8.60 0.29
N CYS A 230 22.97 -9.06 -0.39
CA CYS A 230 23.00 -9.37 -1.82
C CYS A 230 22.64 -8.12 -2.64
N SER A 231 23.43 -7.82 -3.67
CA SER A 231 23.22 -6.68 -4.57
C SER A 231 22.35 -6.99 -5.78
N VAL A 232 21.91 -8.24 -5.96
CA VAL A 232 21.07 -8.62 -7.10
C VAL A 232 19.69 -8.01 -6.95
N LYS A 233 19.29 -7.26 -7.97
CA LYS A 233 18.01 -6.58 -8.09
C LYS A 233 17.37 -6.80 -9.47
N GLY A 234 16.11 -6.47 -9.61
CA GLY A 234 15.37 -6.62 -10.87
C GLY A 234 14.77 -8.01 -11.06
N ALA A 235 13.74 -8.11 -11.91
CA ALA A 235 13.04 -9.36 -12.15
C ALA A 235 13.91 -10.44 -12.83
N THR A 236 14.73 -10.06 -13.81
CA THR A 236 15.46 -10.98 -14.72
C THR A 236 16.48 -11.90 -14.03
N GLY A 237 16.89 -11.58 -12.80
CA GLY A 237 17.86 -12.38 -12.03
C GLY A 237 17.31 -12.98 -10.74
N LEU A 238 15.99 -12.91 -10.51
CA LEU A 238 15.38 -13.25 -9.24
C LEU A 238 14.22 -14.24 -9.41
N THR A 239 14.32 -15.37 -8.72
CA THR A 239 13.22 -16.32 -8.54
C THR A 239 12.31 -15.88 -7.41
N VAL A 240 11.01 -16.17 -7.52
CA VAL A 240 10.01 -15.79 -6.52
C VAL A 240 9.69 -16.95 -5.58
N CYS A 241 9.48 -16.66 -4.30
CA CYS A 241 9.02 -17.63 -3.31
C CYS A 241 7.71 -18.28 -3.79
N ALA A 242 7.67 -19.61 -3.80
CA ALA A 242 6.54 -20.36 -4.34
C ALA A 242 5.26 -20.20 -3.50
N SER A 243 5.37 -19.84 -2.22
CA SER A 243 4.23 -19.67 -1.31
C SER A 243 3.68 -18.25 -1.37
N CYS A 244 4.37 -17.26 -0.78
CA CYS A 244 3.85 -15.89 -0.70
C CYS A 244 3.86 -15.12 -2.04
N LYS A 245 4.61 -15.58 -3.05
CA LYS A 245 4.76 -14.90 -4.36
C LYS A 245 5.29 -13.46 -4.29
N ILE A 246 5.89 -13.06 -3.16
CA ILE A 246 6.44 -11.71 -2.94
C ILE A 246 7.96 -11.75 -2.74
N GLN A 247 8.44 -12.54 -1.78
CA GLN A 247 9.87 -12.58 -1.47
C GLN A 247 10.64 -13.22 -2.63
N ARG A 248 11.72 -12.58 -3.06
CA ARG A 248 12.54 -13.01 -4.20
C ARG A 248 13.96 -13.39 -3.80
N TYR A 249 14.61 -14.23 -4.61
CA TYR A 249 15.97 -14.73 -4.39
C TYR A 249 16.72 -14.93 -5.71
N CYS A 250 18.01 -14.56 -5.73
CA CYS A 250 18.88 -14.78 -6.89
C CYS A 250 19.27 -16.26 -7.10
N GLY A 251 18.94 -17.13 -6.14
CA GLY A 251 19.20 -18.56 -6.22
C GLY A 251 18.70 -19.32 -5.00
N ARG A 252 18.72 -20.65 -5.10
CA ARG A 252 18.21 -21.56 -4.07
C ARG A 252 18.97 -21.45 -2.74
N ASP A 253 20.26 -21.13 -2.79
CA ASP A 253 21.09 -21.03 -1.58
C ASP A 253 20.69 -19.81 -0.73
N HIS A 254 20.42 -18.68 -1.37
CA HIS A 254 19.90 -17.48 -0.70
C HIS A 254 18.51 -17.72 -0.10
N GLN A 255 17.64 -18.44 -0.83
CA GLN A 255 16.34 -18.85 -0.29
C GLN A 255 16.50 -19.75 0.94
N LYS A 256 17.34 -20.80 0.87
CA LYS A 256 17.59 -21.71 2.01
C LYS A 256 18.16 -20.98 3.21
N ALA A 257 19.08 -20.05 2.98
CA ALA A 257 19.67 -19.27 4.05
C ALA A 257 18.59 -18.42 4.73
N ASP A 258 17.70 -17.78 3.95
CA ASP A 258 16.69 -16.84 4.44
C ASP A 258 15.52 -17.57 5.09
N TRP A 259 15.28 -18.83 4.68
CA TRP A 259 14.22 -19.68 5.18
C TRP A 259 14.19 -19.82 6.71
N LYS A 260 15.34 -19.67 7.39
CA LYS A 260 15.40 -19.65 8.86
C LYS A 260 14.50 -18.57 9.47
N TYR A 261 14.35 -17.43 8.79
CA TYR A 261 13.50 -16.32 9.20
C TYR A 261 12.20 -16.29 8.38
N HIS A 262 12.30 -16.38 7.05
CA HIS A 262 11.16 -16.21 6.16
C HIS A 262 10.01 -17.17 6.44
N LYS A 263 10.28 -18.41 6.87
CA LYS A 263 9.24 -19.40 7.22
C LYS A 263 8.25 -18.92 8.30
N HIS A 264 8.70 -18.01 9.17
CA HIS A 264 7.89 -17.46 10.27
C HIS A 264 6.98 -16.32 9.82
N ILE A 265 7.22 -15.75 8.63
CA ILE A 265 6.45 -14.62 8.11
C ILE A 265 5.74 -14.96 6.78
N CYS A 266 6.16 -16.01 6.08
CA CYS A 266 5.65 -16.36 4.76
C CYS A 266 4.15 -16.69 4.79
N ASN A 267 3.34 -15.75 4.28
CA ASN A 267 1.88 -15.80 4.22
C ASN A 267 1.21 -16.10 5.58
N LYS A 268 1.61 -15.36 6.62
CA LYS A 268 1.15 -15.61 7.99
C LYS A 268 0.07 -14.66 8.50
N GLY A 269 -0.06 -13.47 7.91
CA GLY A 269 -0.90 -12.41 8.46
C GLY A 269 -0.42 -11.95 9.84
N LEU A 270 -1.36 -11.51 10.67
CA LEU A 270 -1.09 -11.16 12.07
C LEU A 270 -0.97 -12.43 12.90
N VAL A 271 0.16 -12.59 13.57
CA VAL A 271 0.43 -13.68 14.52
C VAL A 271 0.70 -13.06 15.87
N GLU A 272 -0.11 -13.41 16.87
CA GLU A 272 0.02 -12.88 18.23
C GLU A 272 1.23 -13.52 18.93
N PRO A 273 2.05 -12.76 19.69
CA PRO A 273 3.14 -13.32 20.47
C PRO A 273 2.66 -14.39 21.44
N GLY A 274 3.23 -15.61 21.34
CA GLY A 274 2.91 -16.72 22.23
C GLY A 274 1.94 -17.77 21.69
N GLN A 275 1.55 -17.68 20.41
CA GLN A 275 0.84 -18.74 19.68
C GLN A 275 1.77 -19.64 18.86
#